data_AF-A0AAN7RKW4-F1
#
_entry.id   AF-A0AAN7RKW4-F1
#
_cell.length_a   1.000
_cell.length_b   1.000
_cell.length_c   1.000
_cell.angle_alpha   90.00
_cell.angle_beta   90.00
_cell.angle_gamma   90.00
#
_symmetry.space_group_name_H-M   'P 1'
#
loop_
_entity.id
_entity.type
_entity.pdbx_description
1 polymer ?
#
loop_
_entity_poly.entity_id
_entity_poly.type
_entity_poly.pdbx_seq_one_letter_code
_entity_poly.pdbx_strand_id
1 'polypeptide(L)'
;MGNCLSPEQFGTNHSDECAKNLHHCSTVKLLLCDGMLQEFHRPVRAEEVLSKWPECFICCSESMFIGSAVPRIHEEEELQVGQIYFLMPLSRSRDPLSLQEICALATKASLALKRHQYQRL
;
A
#
# COMPACT_ATOMS: atom_id res chain seq x y z
N MET A 1 45.38 -37.63 21.27
CA MET A 1 45.27 -36.18 20.95
C MET A 1 43.87 -35.94 20.45
N GLY A 2 43.00 -35.47 21.34
CA GLY A 2 41.56 -35.36 21.10
C GLY A 2 41.21 -34.01 20.49
N ASN A 3 40.59 -34.08 19.32
CA ASN A 3 39.68 -33.12 18.71
C ASN A 3 38.55 -34.05 18.19
N CYS A 4 37.26 -33.79 18.32
CA CYS A 4 36.54 -32.58 17.99
C CYS A 4 35.25 -32.55 18.82
N LEU A 5 34.85 -31.35 19.24
CA LEU A 5 33.54 -31.08 19.81
C LEU A 5 32.45 -31.27 18.74
N SER A 6 31.37 -31.96 19.10
CA SER A 6 30.19 -32.18 18.25
C SER A 6 29.50 -30.86 17.87
N PRO A 7 28.92 -30.75 16.66
CA PRO A 7 27.86 -29.81 16.38
C PRO A 7 26.51 -30.54 16.55
N GLU A 8 25.77 -30.24 17.61
CA GLU A 8 24.36 -30.64 17.70
C GLU A 8 23.50 -29.50 17.14
N GLN A 9 23.23 -29.59 15.84
CA GLN A 9 22.17 -28.83 15.18
C GLN A 9 20.83 -29.49 15.50
N PHE A 10 19.95 -28.75 16.17
CA PHE A 10 18.56 -29.15 16.40
C PHE A 10 17.66 -27.99 16.00
N GLY A 11 16.73 -28.25 15.07
CA GLY A 11 15.62 -27.33 14.75
C GLY A 11 15.46 -27.04 13.26
N THR A 12 14.56 -27.80 12.64
CA THR A 12 14.14 -27.76 11.23
C THR A 12 13.25 -26.55 10.87
N ASN A 13 13.45 -26.07 9.64
CA ASN A 13 12.47 -25.56 8.66
C ASN A 13 12.02 -24.08 8.67
N HIS A 14 12.03 -23.55 7.43
CA HIS A 14 11.30 -22.41 6.89
C HIS A 14 11.86 -21.00 7.12
N SER A 15 12.66 -20.56 6.13
CA SER A 15 12.65 -19.21 5.53
C SER A 15 12.04 -18.08 6.36
N ASP A 16 12.75 -17.61 7.39
CA ASP A 16 12.64 -16.20 7.80
C ASP A 16 13.49 -15.37 6.83
N GLU A 17 12.89 -15.28 5.64
CA GLU A 17 13.12 -14.30 4.61
C GLU A 17 13.46 -12.96 5.25
N CYS A 18 14.72 -12.55 5.06
CA CYS A 18 15.26 -11.22 5.19
C CYS A 18 14.23 -10.25 5.79
N ALA A 19 14.16 -10.17 7.12
CA ALA A 19 13.51 -9.07 7.80
C ALA A 19 14.29 -7.81 7.41
N LYS A 20 13.96 -7.30 6.22
CA LYS A 20 14.33 -6.02 5.68
C LYS A 20 13.83 -5.05 6.73
N ASN A 21 14.71 -4.69 7.65
CA ASN A 21 14.56 -3.56 8.54
C ASN A 21 14.62 -2.29 7.68
N LEU A 22 13.67 -2.16 6.75
CA LEU A 22 13.03 -0.91 6.46
C LEU A 22 12.25 -0.55 7.72
N HIS A 23 12.98 -0.04 8.72
CA HIS A 23 12.52 1.15 9.44
C HIS A 23 12.50 2.33 8.44
N HIS A 24 11.83 2.14 7.29
CA HIS A 24 11.38 3.26 6.49
C HIS A 24 10.44 4.01 7.42
N CYS A 25 10.63 5.32 7.54
CA CYS A 25 9.51 6.18 7.87
C CYS A 25 8.41 5.83 6.87
N SER A 26 7.50 4.97 7.31
CA SER A 26 6.43 4.47 6.47
C SER A 26 5.64 5.71 6.07
N THR A 27 5.60 6.03 4.80
CA THR A 27 4.91 7.23 4.31
C THR A 27 3.48 6.86 3.97
N VAL A 28 2.60 7.86 3.95
CA VAL A 28 1.28 7.71 3.32
C VAL A 28 1.52 7.65 1.82
N LYS A 29 0.96 6.63 1.16
CA LYS A 29 1.10 6.42 -0.28
C LYS A 29 -0.25 6.55 -0.93
N LEU A 30 -0.47 7.62 -1.69
CA LEU A 30 -1.69 7.86 -2.44
C LEU A 30 -1.46 7.60 -3.93
N LEU A 31 -2.13 6.60 -4.47
CA LEU A 31 -2.11 6.26 -5.90
C LEU A 31 -3.24 6.97 -6.62
N LEU A 32 -2.88 7.77 -7.61
CA LEU A 32 -3.83 8.47 -8.47
C LEU A 32 -4.30 7.56 -9.62
N CYS A 33 -5.46 7.90 -10.19
CA CYS A 33 -6.05 7.16 -11.30
C CYS A 33 -5.16 7.08 -12.56
N ASP A 34 -4.31 8.08 -12.75
CA ASP A 34 -3.31 8.20 -13.82
C ASP A 34 -2.07 7.32 -13.60
N GLY A 35 -1.99 6.63 -12.45
CA GLY A 35 -0.88 5.76 -12.08
C GLY A 35 0.29 6.48 -11.41
N MET A 36 0.14 7.77 -11.08
CA MET A 36 1.12 8.51 -10.30
C MET A 36 1.00 8.18 -8.81
N LEU A 37 2.13 8.24 -8.09
CA LEU A 37 2.20 8.04 -6.65
C LEU A 37 2.52 9.37 -5.97
N GLN A 38 1.69 9.76 -5.02
CA GLN A 38 1.96 10.86 -4.11
C GLN A 38 2.32 10.31 -2.73
N GLU A 39 3.46 10.76 -2.21
CA GLU A 39 4.00 10.35 -0.92
C GLU A 39 3.83 11.48 0.10
N PHE A 40 3.36 11.16 1.31
CA PHE A 40 3.34 12.10 2.43
C PHE A 40 4.11 11.52 3.63
N HIS A 41 4.99 12.33 4.21
CA HIS A 41 5.82 11.94 5.36
C HIS A 41 5.14 12.13 6.73
N ARG A 42 3.85 12.49 6.72
CA ARG A 42 3.00 12.66 7.90
C ARG A 42 1.62 12.09 7.61
N PRO A 43 0.82 11.79 8.62
CA PRO A 43 -0.62 11.66 8.46
C PRO A 43 -1.20 12.92 7.78
N VAL A 44 -2.14 12.71 6.87
CA VAL A 44 -2.81 13.77 6.12
C VAL A 44 -4.29 13.50 6.17
N ARG A 45 -5.11 14.52 6.46
CA ARG A 45 -6.56 14.34 6.42
C ARG A 45 -7.06 14.11 5.01
N ALA A 46 -8.08 13.28 4.85
CA ALA A 46 -8.69 13.04 3.56
C ALA A 46 -9.21 14.34 2.93
N GLU A 47 -9.77 15.27 3.71
CA GLU A 47 -10.20 16.60 3.25
C GLU A 47 -9.07 17.39 2.57
N GLU A 48 -7.85 17.35 3.12
CA GLU A 48 -6.69 18.07 2.58
C GLU A 48 -6.35 17.56 1.17
N VAL A 49 -6.45 16.24 0.96
CA VAL A 49 -6.22 15.61 -0.34
C VAL A 49 -7.38 15.93 -1.29
N LEU A 50 -8.61 15.72 -0.84
CA LEU A 50 -9.82 15.88 -1.68
C LEU A 50 -10.06 17.33 -2.11
N SER A 51 -9.55 18.31 -1.37
CA SER A 51 -9.58 19.72 -1.79
C SER A 51 -8.94 19.96 -3.18
N LYS A 52 -7.98 19.11 -3.58
CA LYS A 52 -7.32 19.16 -4.89
C LYS A 52 -8.04 18.34 -5.97
N TRP A 53 -8.87 17.38 -5.56
CA TRP A 53 -9.58 16.44 -6.44
C TRP A 53 -11.03 16.25 -5.97
N PRO A 54 -11.89 17.27 -6.12
CA PRO A 54 -13.25 17.27 -5.55
C PRO A 54 -14.17 16.20 -6.16
N GLU A 55 -13.92 15.78 -7.40
CA GLU A 55 -14.68 14.73 -8.09
C GLU A 55 -14.20 13.31 -7.76
N CYS A 56 -13.35 13.16 -6.74
CA CYS A 56 -12.75 11.89 -6.33
C CYS A 56 -13.10 11.54 -4.88
N PHE A 57 -12.84 10.29 -4.52
CA PHE A 57 -12.84 9.79 -3.15
C PHE A 57 -11.56 9.00 -2.88
N ILE A 58 -11.26 8.80 -1.60
CA ILE A 58 -10.10 8.03 -1.16
C ILE A 58 -10.58 6.71 -0.58
N CYS A 59 -9.87 5.64 -0.88
CA CYS A 59 -10.11 4.32 -0.29
C CYS A 59 -8.80 3.63 0.09
N CYS A 60 -8.87 2.77 1.10
CA CYS A 60 -7.73 1.98 1.58
C CYS A 60 -7.55 0.71 0.73
N SER A 61 -6.32 0.37 0.39
CA SER A 61 -6.01 -0.87 -0.34
C SER A 61 -6.45 -2.13 0.43
N GLU A 62 -6.39 -2.10 1.76
CA GLU A 62 -6.75 -3.23 2.63
C GLU A 62 -8.26 -3.49 2.66
N SER A 63 -9.08 -2.52 2.21
CA SER A 63 -10.54 -2.62 2.23
C SER A 63 -11.14 -2.86 0.83
N MET A 64 -10.33 -3.25 -0.14
CA MET A 64 -10.76 -3.57 -1.51
C MET A 64 -11.01 -5.07 -1.66
N PHE A 65 -12.27 -5.46 -1.85
CA PHE A 65 -12.67 -6.85 -2.06
C PHE A 65 -13.42 -7.04 -3.38
N ILE A 66 -13.27 -8.22 -3.97
CA ILE A 66 -13.96 -8.60 -5.21
C ILE A 66 -15.47 -8.66 -4.93
N GLY A 67 -16.27 -8.06 -5.80
CA GLY A 67 -17.72 -8.08 -5.72
C GLY A 67 -18.31 -7.13 -4.68
N SER A 68 -17.50 -6.26 -4.06
CA SER A 68 -17.99 -5.22 -3.15
C SER A 68 -17.64 -3.82 -3.65
N ALA A 69 -18.51 -2.86 -3.37
CA ALA A 69 -18.14 -1.45 -3.48
C ALA A 69 -17.03 -1.14 -2.46
N VAL A 70 -16.12 -0.25 -2.82
CA VAL A 70 -15.00 0.10 -1.94
C VAL A 70 -15.46 1.13 -0.91
N PRO A 71 -15.19 0.95 0.39
CA PRO A 71 -15.49 1.96 1.37
C PRO A 71 -14.68 3.23 1.11
N ARG A 72 -15.39 4.36 1.13
CA ARG A 72 -14.81 5.70 1.10
C ARG A 72 -14.33 6.06 2.51
N ILE A 73 -13.13 6.62 2.58
CA ILE A 73 -12.61 7.25 3.80
C ILE A 73 -13.31 8.60 3.99
N HIS A 74 -13.78 8.86 5.21
CA HIS A 74 -14.42 10.13 5.57
C HIS A 74 -13.42 11.28 5.49
N GLU A 75 -13.92 12.48 5.21
CA GLU A 75 -13.09 13.67 4.97
C GLU A 75 -12.28 14.06 6.22
N GLU A 76 -12.84 13.80 7.41
CA GLU A 76 -12.21 14.07 8.70
C GLU A 76 -11.17 13.01 9.12
N GLU A 77 -11.14 11.85 8.45
CA GLU A 77 -10.20 10.79 8.78
C GLU A 77 -8.79 11.09 8.26
N GLU A 78 -7.79 10.69 9.04
CA GLU A 78 -6.39 10.80 8.67
C GLU A 78 -5.87 9.56 7.95
N LEU A 79 -5.28 9.78 6.79
CA LEU A 79 -4.54 8.76 6.06
C LEU A 79 -3.27 8.42 6.83
N GLN A 80 -3.11 7.13 7.14
CA GLN A 80 -2.06 6.65 8.03
C GLN A 80 -0.78 6.32 7.29
N VAL A 81 0.33 6.54 7.98
CA VAL A 81 1.67 6.18 7.52
C VAL A 81 1.81 4.68 7.34
N GLY A 82 2.41 4.26 6.23
CA GLY A 82 2.59 2.84 5.89
C GLY A 82 1.43 2.18 5.19
N GLN A 83 0.35 2.93 4.98
CA GLN A 83 -0.81 2.47 4.24
C GLN A 83 -0.79 2.97 2.80
N ILE A 84 -1.41 2.17 1.92
CA ILE A 84 -1.61 2.50 0.52
C ILE A 84 -3.07 2.86 0.32
N TYR A 85 -3.27 4.05 -0.20
CA TYR A 85 -4.58 4.59 -0.52
C TYR A 85 -4.69 4.78 -2.03
N PHE A 86 -5.89 4.64 -2.54
CA PHE A 86 -6.21 4.94 -3.93
C PHE A 86 -7.15 6.14 -3.98
N LEU A 87 -6.87 7.06 -4.91
CA LEU A 87 -7.78 8.12 -5.28
C LEU A 87 -8.60 7.64 -6.47
N MET A 88 -9.92 7.57 -6.32
CA MET A 88 -10.84 7.04 -7.32
C MET A 88 -11.93 8.06 -7.67
N PRO A 89 -12.46 8.08 -8.91
CA PRO A 89 -13.52 9.01 -9.28
C PRO A 89 -14.83 8.65 -8.59
N LEU A 90 -15.61 9.64 -8.15
CA LEU A 90 -16.90 9.43 -7.46
C LEU A 90 -17.89 8.58 -8.27
N SER A 91 -17.80 8.62 -9.61
CA SER A 91 -18.62 7.79 -10.51
C SER A 91 -18.47 6.29 -10.26
N ARG A 92 -17.36 5.85 -9.64
CA ARG A 92 -17.06 4.44 -9.35
C ARG A 92 -17.34 4.03 -7.90
N SER A 93 -17.83 4.95 -7.06
CA SER A 93 -17.97 4.71 -5.62
C SER A 93 -18.99 3.62 -5.24
N ARG A 94 -19.97 3.36 -6.11
CA ARG A 94 -21.07 2.42 -5.85
C ARG A 94 -20.94 1.10 -6.61
N ASP A 95 -19.99 1.02 -7.54
CA ASP A 95 -19.82 -0.15 -8.38
C ASP A 95 -18.99 -1.21 -7.64
N PRO A 96 -19.46 -2.46 -7.60
CA PRO A 96 -18.67 -3.57 -7.10
C PRO A 96 -17.36 -3.72 -7.90
N LEU A 97 -16.23 -3.88 -7.21
CA LEU A 97 -14.97 -4.14 -7.89
C LEU A 97 -14.94 -5.55 -8.48
N SER A 98 -14.67 -5.66 -9.78
CA SER A 98 -14.32 -6.93 -10.39
C SER A 98 -12.89 -7.37 -10.03
N LEU A 99 -12.61 -8.67 -10.15
CA LEU A 99 -11.25 -9.19 -10.01
C LEU A 99 -10.26 -8.48 -10.95
N GLN A 100 -10.68 -8.23 -12.20
CA GLN A 100 -9.84 -7.56 -13.19
C GLN A 100 -9.44 -6.15 -12.74
N GLU A 101 -10.37 -5.41 -12.13
CA GLU A 101 -10.10 -4.06 -11.64
C GLU A 101 -9.17 -4.06 -10.44
N ILE A 102 -9.34 -4.99 -9.50
CA ILE A 102 -8.41 -5.14 -8.37
C ILE A 102 -7.00 -5.50 -8.87
N CYS A 103 -6.89 -6.46 -9.79
CA CYS A 103 -5.61 -6.81 -10.40
C CYS A 103 -4.98 -5.62 -11.13
N ALA A 104 -5.78 -4.80 -11.82
CA ALA A 104 -5.30 -3.61 -12.50
C ALA A 104 -4.80 -2.55 -11.50
N LEU A 105 -5.54 -2.30 -10.40
CA LEU A 105 -5.13 -1.38 -9.33
C LEU A 105 -3.85 -1.85 -8.65
N ALA A 106 -3.75 -3.14 -8.31
CA ALA A 106 -2.55 -3.74 -7.73
C ALA A 106 -1.34 -3.62 -8.66
N THR A 107 -1.52 -3.90 -9.95
CA THR A 107 -0.45 -3.76 -10.94
C THR A 107 0.04 -2.32 -11.05
N LYS A 108 -0.89 -1.35 -11.12
CA LYS A 108 -0.57 0.09 -11.13
C LYS A 108 0.20 0.48 -9.86
N ALA A 109 -0.25 0.00 -8.70
CA ALA A 109 0.41 0.22 -7.43
C ALA A 109 1.85 -0.29 -7.45
N SER A 110 2.07 -1.55 -7.85
CA SER A 110 3.41 -2.15 -7.93
C SER A 110 4.33 -1.35 -8.87
N LEU A 111 3.84 -0.94 -10.04
CA LEU A 111 4.63 -0.15 -10.99
C LEU A 111 5.01 1.22 -10.42
N ALA A 112 4.04 1.93 -9.84
CA ALA A 112 4.27 3.25 -9.27
C ALA A 112 5.25 3.19 -8.08
N LEU A 113 5.10 2.20 -7.20
CA LEU A 113 6.01 1.96 -6.07
C LEU A 113 7.41 1.59 -6.53
N LYS A 114 7.53 0.73 -7.55
CA LYS A 114 8.82 0.33 -8.12
C LYS A 114 9.54 1.53 -8.75
N ARG A 115 8.83 2.37 -9.50
CA ARG A 115 9.37 3.62 -10.07
C ARG A 115 9.86 4.56 -8.97
N HIS A 116 9.08 4.71 -7.91
CA HIS A 116 9.42 5.56 -6.77
C HIS A 116 10.67 5.06 -6.02
N GLN A 117 10.85 3.74 -5.89
CA GLN A 117 12.06 3.17 -5.28
C GLN A 117 13.33 3.45 -6.10
N TYR A 118 13.27 3.39 -7.42
CA TYR A 118 14.43 3.70 -8.27
C TYR A 118 14.82 5.17 -8.25
N GLN A 119 13.90 6.09 -7.96
CA GLN A 119 14.20 7.53 -7.86
C GLN A 119 14.90 7.91 -6.56
N ARG A 120 14.99 6.99 -5.59
CA ARG A 120 15.64 7.21 -4.28
C ARG A 120 17.04 6.56 -4.19
N LEU A 121 17.51 5.94 -5.27
CA LEU A 121 18.87 5.42 -5.44
C LEU A 121 19.72 6.43 -6.22
#